data_AF-A0AAW8CVH3-F1
#
_entry.id   AF-A0AAW8CVH3-F1
#
_cell.length_a   1.000
_cell.length_b   1.000
_cell.length_c   1.000
_cell.angle_alpha   90.00
_cell.angle_beta   90.00
_cell.angle_gamma   90.00
#
_symmetry.space_group_name_H-M   'P 1'
#
loop_
_entity.id
_entity.type
_entity.pdbx_description
1 polymer ?
#
loop_
_entity_poly.entity_id
_entity_poly.type
_entity_poly.pdbx_seq_one_letter_code
_entity_poly.pdbx_strand_id
1 'polypeptide(L)'
;MDTTSPPLDERLVTFTYRGWMFLCRAERIDDLTYRPVVRCQGRSDKPEDIELPDDTDNASYGTEAEALRHAEQQAVRWVHDRTSDGQGQM
;
A
#
# COMPACT_ATOMS: atom_id res chain seq x y z
N MET A 1 -23.04 14.13 -13.29
CA MET A 1 -22.02 14.00 -12.23
C MET A 1 -21.92 12.52 -11.95
N ASP A 2 -21.19 11.83 -12.80
CA ASP A 2 -21.00 10.39 -12.77
C ASP A 2 -20.23 10.05 -11.51
N THR A 3 -20.94 9.51 -10.52
CA THR A 3 -20.33 8.89 -9.36
C THR A 3 -19.78 7.57 -9.86
N THR A 4 -18.56 7.58 -10.41
CA THR A 4 -17.77 6.36 -10.61
C THR A 4 -17.58 5.76 -9.22
N SER A 5 -18.53 4.92 -8.78
CA SER A 5 -18.23 3.94 -7.74
C SER A 5 -17.10 3.09 -8.31
N PRO A 6 -15.94 2.99 -7.64
CA PRO A 6 -14.95 2.00 -8.05
C PRO A 6 -15.63 0.62 -8.04
N PRO A 7 -15.21 -0.31 -8.91
CA PRO A 7 -15.71 -1.68 -8.84
C PRO A 7 -15.61 -2.14 -7.38
N LEU A 8 -16.74 -2.61 -6.83
CA LEU A 8 -16.88 -3.00 -5.41
C LEU A 8 -15.99 -4.20 -5.01
N ASP A 9 -15.20 -4.74 -5.94
CA ASP A 9 -14.16 -5.77 -5.80
C ASP A 9 -12.76 -5.17 -5.52
N GLU A 10 -12.71 -4.02 -4.85
CA GLU A 10 -11.46 -3.45 -4.36
C GLU A 10 -11.57 -3.26 -2.85
N ARG A 11 -11.06 -4.24 -2.10
CA ARG A 11 -10.87 -4.05 -0.66
C ARG A 11 -9.81 -2.98 -0.42
N LEU A 12 -10.23 -1.92 0.26
CA LEU A 12 -9.40 -0.79 0.63
C LEU A 12 -9.32 -0.67 2.15
N VAL A 13 -8.11 -0.51 2.67
CA VAL A 13 -7.85 -0.22 4.07
C VAL A 13 -6.95 1.00 4.16
N THR A 14 -7.38 1.99 4.93
CA THR A 14 -6.58 3.16 5.26
C THR A 14 -6.21 3.10 6.73
N PHE A 15 -4.91 3.26 7.03
CA PHE A 15 -4.44 3.30 8.41
C PHE A 15 -3.28 4.29 8.57
N THR A 16 -3.03 4.68 9.82
CA THR A 16 -1.89 5.55 10.17
C THR A 16 -0.86 4.75 10.95
N TYR A 17 0.41 4.78 10.55
CA TYR A 17 1.51 4.10 11.20
C TYR A 17 2.71 5.03 11.39
N ARG A 18 3.15 5.21 12.65
CA ARG A 18 4.22 6.16 13.04
C ARG A 18 4.07 7.57 12.43
N GLY A 19 2.82 8.02 12.31
CA GLY A 19 2.46 9.33 11.74
C GLY A 19 2.30 9.37 10.22
N TRP A 20 2.65 8.31 9.51
CA TRP A 20 2.44 8.17 8.07
C TRP A 20 1.05 7.59 7.80
N MET A 21 0.31 8.17 6.86
CA MET A 21 -0.99 7.63 6.46
C MET A 21 -0.81 6.79 5.20
N PHE A 22 -1.33 5.57 5.23
CA PHE A 22 -1.27 4.63 4.11
C PHE A 22 -2.67 4.26 3.67
N LEU A 23 -2.83 4.17 2.36
CA LEU A 23 -3.98 3.60 1.68
C LEU A 23 -3.49 2.31 1.01
N CYS A 24 -3.95 1.19 1.55
CA CYS A 24 -3.71 -0.15 1.02
C CYS A 24 -4.93 -0.58 0.22
N ARG A 25 -4.70 -1.12 -0.97
CA ARG A 25 -5.72 -1.65 -1.87
C ARG A 25 -5.29 -3.00 -2.39
N ALA A 26 -6.24 -3.92 -2.54
CA ALA A 26 -6.09 -5.07 -3.41
C ALA A 26 -6.64 -4.68 -4.79
N GLU A 27 -5.76 -4.53 -5.78
CA GLU A 27 -6.17 -4.25 -7.17
C GLU A 27 -6.21 -5.56 -7.95
N ARG A 28 -7.29 -5.80 -8.67
CA ARG A 28 -7.45 -7.02 -9.46
C ARG A 28 -6.61 -6.93 -10.75
N ILE A 29 -5.70 -7.88 -10.96
CA ILE A 29 -4.84 -7.94 -12.16
C ILE A 29 -5.53 -8.75 -13.26
N ASP A 30 -6.14 -9.87 -12.89
CA ASP A 30 -6.91 -10.76 -13.75
C ASP A 30 -8.08 -11.40 -12.99
N ASP A 31 -8.82 -12.33 -13.59
CA ASP A 31 -9.98 -12.96 -12.95
C ASP A 31 -9.65 -13.88 -11.77
N LEU A 32 -8.37 -14.18 -11.52
CA LEU A 32 -7.91 -15.11 -10.48
C LEU A 32 -6.92 -14.49 -9.50
N THR A 33 -6.37 -13.31 -9.80
CA THR A 33 -5.27 -12.73 -9.04
C THR A 33 -5.42 -11.24 -8.75
N TYR A 34 -4.88 -10.86 -7.60
CA TYR A 34 -4.89 -9.51 -7.06
C TYR A 34 -3.46 -9.08 -6.72
N ARG A 35 -3.12 -7.82 -7.01
CA ARG A 35 -1.88 -7.20 -6.53
C ARG A 35 -2.12 -6.32 -5.31
N PRO A 36 -1.15 -6.27 -4.38
CA PRO A 36 -1.12 -5.27 -3.34
C PRO A 36 -0.77 -3.91 -3.97
N VAL A 37 -1.49 -2.87 -3.62
CA VAL A 37 -1.12 -1.49 -3.97
C VAL A 37 -1.10 -0.68 -2.69
N VAL A 38 0.02 0.00 -2.45
CA VAL A 38 0.19 0.83 -1.26
C VAL A 38 0.50 2.24 -1.68
N ARG A 39 -0.32 3.18 -1.22
CA ARG A 39 -0.07 4.61 -1.37
C ARG A 39 0.17 5.24 -0.01
N CYS A 40 1.36 5.80 0.18
CA CYS A 40 1.64 6.70 1.27
C CYS A 40 1.06 8.07 0.93
N GLN A 41 0.14 8.57 1.73
CA GLN A 41 -0.38 9.91 1.52
C GLN A 41 0.66 10.96 1.89
N GLY A 42 0.65 12.05 1.10
CA GLY A 42 1.49 13.19 1.32
C GLY A 42 1.25 13.84 2.69
N ARG A 43 2.33 14.32 3.30
CA ARG A 43 2.34 15.11 4.55
C ARG A 43 2.64 16.56 4.23
N SER A 44 2.50 17.46 5.20
CA SER A 44 2.75 18.90 5.00
C SER A 44 4.15 19.21 4.45
N ASP A 45 5.15 18.38 4.74
CA ASP A 45 6.52 18.45 4.23
C ASP A 45 6.73 17.76 2.87
N LYS A 46 5.87 16.81 2.50
CA LYS A 46 5.85 16.11 1.21
C LYS A 46 4.42 15.91 0.76
N PRO A 47 3.82 16.87 0.04
CA PRO A 47 2.38 16.86 -0.26
C PRO A 47 1.99 15.84 -1.34
N GLU A 48 2.97 15.24 -2.02
CA GLU A 48 2.73 14.22 -3.03
C GLU A 48 2.46 12.85 -2.41
N ASP A 49 1.40 12.20 -2.90
CA ASP A 49 1.15 10.79 -2.60
C ASP A 49 2.19 9.93 -3.30
N ILE A 50 2.81 9.02 -2.56
CA ILE A 50 3.86 8.13 -3.07
C ILE A 50 3.27 6.73 -3.14
N GLU A 51 3.22 6.17 -4.34
CA GLU A 51 2.96 4.74 -4.51
C GLU A 51 4.24 3.96 -4.22
N LEU A 52 4.13 2.96 -3.34
CA LEU A 52 5.27 2.14 -2.96
C LEU A 52 5.53 1.09 -4.05
N PRO A 53 6.80 0.79 -4.35
CA PRO A 53 7.13 -0.31 -5.25
C PRO A 53 6.74 -1.64 -4.60
N ASP A 54 6.24 -2.57 -5.40
CA ASP A 54 5.86 -3.91 -4.95
C ASP A 54 7.03 -4.62 -4.25
N ASP A 55 6.75 -5.33 -3.16
CA ASP A 55 7.76 -6.07 -2.40
C ASP A 55 8.38 -7.24 -3.20
N THR A 56 7.71 -7.69 -4.26
CA THR A 56 8.18 -8.78 -5.12
C THR A 56 7.75 -8.56 -6.56
N ASP A 57 8.59 -8.95 -7.52
CA ASP A 57 8.30 -8.87 -8.96
C ASP A 57 7.06 -9.67 -9.38
N ASN A 58 6.61 -10.62 -8.55
CA ASN A 58 5.45 -11.47 -8.84
C ASN A 58 4.41 -11.38 -7.71
N ALA A 59 4.00 -10.16 -7.33
CA ALA A 59 3.07 -9.87 -6.25
C ALA A 59 1.61 -10.17 -6.63
N SER A 60 1.33 -11.40 -7.07
CA SER A 60 0.02 -11.85 -7.51
C SER A 60 -0.56 -12.83 -6.49
N TYR A 61 -1.64 -12.46 -5.82
CA TYR A 61 -2.27 -13.25 -4.77
C TYR A 61 -3.64 -13.78 -5.22
N GLY A 62 -4.00 -14.98 -4.78
CA GLY A 62 -5.25 -15.63 -5.18
C GLY A 62 -6.50 -15.02 -4.54
N THR A 63 -6.35 -14.14 -3.54
CA THR A 63 -7.47 -13.49 -2.86
C THR A 63 -7.17 -12.02 -2.54
N GLU A 64 -8.22 -11.19 -2.52
CA GLU A 64 -8.13 -9.79 -2.11
C GLU A 64 -7.55 -9.62 -0.70
N ALA A 65 -7.97 -10.48 0.24
CA ALA A 65 -7.56 -10.39 1.64
C ALA A 65 -6.06 -10.66 1.82
N GLU A 66 -5.50 -11.56 1.01
CA GLU A 66 -4.08 -11.84 0.98
C GLU A 66 -3.31 -10.65 0.41
N ALA A 67 -3.70 -10.15 -0.77
CA ALA A 67 -3.11 -8.95 -1.35
C ALA A 67 -3.14 -7.76 -0.38
N LEU A 68 -4.25 -7.53 0.29
CA LEU A 68 -4.38 -6.43 1.25
C LEU A 68 -3.46 -6.60 2.47
N ARG A 69 -3.36 -7.83 3.01
CA ARG A 69 -2.44 -8.12 4.13
C ARG A 69 -0.98 -7.91 3.72
N HIS A 70 -0.63 -8.18 2.46
CA HIS A 70 0.71 -7.89 1.93
C HIS A 70 0.93 -6.39 1.75
N ALA A 71 -0.08 -5.65 1.26
CA ALA A 71 -0.05 -4.20 1.17
C ALA A 71 0.20 -3.54 2.55
N GLU A 72 -0.46 -4.02 3.60
CA GLU A 72 -0.24 -3.53 4.98
C GLU A 72 1.20 -3.79 5.45
N GLN A 73 1.72 -5.01 5.21
CA GLN A 73 3.09 -5.38 5.59
C GLN A 73 4.14 -4.53 4.87
N GLN A 74 3.95 -4.28 3.58
CA GLN A 74 4.80 -3.42 2.76
C GLN A 74 4.81 -1.97 3.27
N ALA A 75 3.65 -1.41 3.64
CA ALA A 75 3.56 -0.09 4.26
C ALA A 75 4.37 -0.02 5.58
N VAL A 76 4.22 -1.02 6.45
CA VAL A 76 4.97 -1.10 7.70
C VAL A 76 6.47 -1.20 7.43
N ARG A 77 6.88 -2.10 6.52
CA ARG A 77 8.29 -2.29 6.12
C ARG A 77 8.91 -0.99 5.62
N TRP A 78 8.23 -0.29 4.73
CA TRP A 78 8.69 0.97 4.14
C TRP A 78 8.94 2.08 5.17
N VAL A 79 8.11 2.15 6.22
CA VAL A 79 8.34 3.06 7.35
C VAL A 79 9.52 2.58 8.19
N HIS A 80 9.63 1.27 8.42
CA HIS A 80 10.75 0.70 9.16
C HIS A 80 12.09 1.00 8.50
N ASP A 81 12.21 0.86 7.18
CA ASP A 81 13.45 1.16 6.47
C ASP A 81 13.84 2.63 6.66
N ARG A 82 12.90 3.57 6.45
CA ARG A 82 13.14 5.02 6.65
C ARG A 82 13.44 5.43 8.07
N THR A 83 12.84 4.75 9.04
CA THR A 83 13.10 5.03 10.46
C THR A 83 14.36 4.30 10.96
N SER A 84 14.82 3.25 10.27
CA SER A 84 16.03 2.50 10.60
C SER A 84 17.28 3.10 9.95
N ASP A 85 17.15 3.74 8.78
CA ASP A 85 18.23 4.52 8.15
C ASP A 85 18.76 5.65 9.06
N GLY A 86 18.00 6.05 10.09
CA GLY A 86 18.44 7.00 11.12
C GLY A 86 19.25 6.40 12.28
N GLN A 87 19.40 5.07 12.38
CA GLN A 87 20.08 4.41 13.50
C GLN A 87 21.30 3.55 13.10
N GLY A 88 21.69 3.58 11.83
CA GLY A 88 22.67 2.63 11.26
C GLY A 88 23.94 3.23 10.66
N GLN A 89 24.61 4.17 11.35
CA GLN A 89 26.06 4.36 11.17
C GLN A 89 26.71 4.67 12.53
N MET A 90 27.27 3.62 13.14
CA MET A 90 28.34 3.69 14.14
C MET A 90 29.47 2.79 13.66
#